data_AF-W2STG8-F1
#
_entry.id   AF-W2STG8-F1
#
_cell.length_a   1.000
_cell.length_b   1.000
_cell.length_c   1.000
_cell.angle_alpha   90.00
_cell.angle_beta   90.00
_cell.angle_gamma   90.00
#
_symmetry.space_group_name_H-M   'P 1'
#
loop_
_entity.id
_entity.type
_entity.pdbx_description
1 polymer ?
#
loop_
_entity_poly.entity_id
_entity_poly.type
_entity_poly.pdbx_seq_one_letter_code
_entity_poly.pdbx_strand_id
1 'polypeptide(L)' 'MYTKDYCPYCVRAKNELQQDGIEYVEKSLSDGGQSDESTAKGLIELTQCKTVPQIFICGKY' A
#
# COMPACT_ATOMS: atom_id res chain seq x y z
N MET A 1 1.70 3.97 2.54
CA MET A 1 0.80 3.24 1.63
C MET A 1 1.49 1.99 1.10
N TYR A 2 0.75 0.89 1.00
CA TYR A 2 1.22 -0.36 0.44
C TYR A 2 0.74 -0.52 -1.00
N THR A 3 1.67 -0.87 -1.88
CA THR A 3 1.46 -0.91 -3.34
C THR A 3 1.98 -2.22 -3.93
N LYS A 4 1.63 -2.44 -5.19
CA LYS A 4 2.27 -3.46 -6.03
C LYS A 4 2.65 -2.83 -7.37
N ASP A 5 3.71 -3.36 -7.96
CA ASP A 5 4.08 -3.12 -9.34
C ASP A 5 2.91 -3.41 -10.28
N TYR A 6 2.83 -2.62 -11.35
CA TYR A 6 1.78 -2.71 -12.37
C TYR A 6 0.34 -2.56 -11.84
N CYS A 7 0.14 -1.87 -10.71
CA CYS A 7 -1.20 -1.58 -10.19
C CYS A 7 -1.67 -0.16 -10.58
N PRO A 8 -2.65 -0.01 -11.50
CA PRO A 8 -3.13 1.31 -11.92
C PRO A 8 -3.81 2.09 -10.78
N TYR A 9 -4.47 1.39 -9.86
CA TYR A 9 -5.10 2.02 -8.69
C TYR A 9 -4.08 2.59 -7.72
N CYS A 10 -2.92 1.95 -7.56
CA CYS A 10 -1.83 2.49 -6.74
C CYS A 10 -1.28 3.78 -7.35
N VAL A 11 -1.08 3.82 -8.67
CA VAL A 11 -0.61 5.02 -9.38
C VAL A 11 -1.61 6.17 -9.21
N ARG A 12 -2.91 5.90 -9.38
CA ARG A 12 -3.95 6.91 -9.18
C ARG A 12 -3.91 7.47 -7.75
N ALA A 13 -3.90 6.61 -6.74
CA ALA A 13 -3.86 7.06 -5.34
C ALA A 13 -2.64 7.93 -5.02
N LYS A 14 -1.46 7.58 -5.54
CA LYS A 14 -0.25 8.41 -5.41
C LYS A 14 -0.43 9.80 -6.01
N ASN A 15 -1.02 9.87 -7.20
CA ASN A 15 -1.25 11.14 -7.89
C ASN A 15 -2.23 12.03 -7.14
N GLU A 16 -3.28 11.47 -6.52
CA GLU A 16 -4.19 12.26 -5.67
C GLU A 16 -3.46 12.81 -4.44
N LEU A 17 -2.72 11.96 -3.70
CA LEU A 17 -1.95 12.40 -2.53
C LEU A 17 -0.91 13.47 -2.88
N GLN A 18 -0.25 13.34 -4.03
CA GLN A 18 0.71 14.32 -4.50
C GLN A 18 0.06 15.64 -4.93
N GLN A 19 -1.12 15.60 -5.55
CA GLN A 19 -1.89 16.81 -5.88
C GLN A 19 -2.34 17.56 -4.63
N ASP A 20 -2.73 16.82 -3.59
CA ASP A 20 -3.12 17.38 -2.30
C ASP A 20 -1.92 17.85 -1.46
N GLY A 21 -0.68 17.63 -1.92
CA GLY A 21 0.55 18.00 -1.21
C GLY A 21 0.79 17.15 0.05
N ILE A 22 0.17 15.97 0.13
CA ILE A 22 0.29 15.06 1.27
C ILE A 22 1.54 14.21 1.09
N GLU A 23 2.50 14.34 1.99
CA GLU A 23 3.66 13.45 2.04
C GLU A 23 3.24 12.04 2.46
N TYR A 24 3.73 11.04 1.74
CA TYR A 24 3.46 9.64 2.03
C TYR A 24 4.72 8.78 1.85
N VAL A 25 4.78 7.69 2.61
CA VAL A 25 5.79 6.65 2.43
C VAL A 25 5.18 5.51 1.64
N GLU A 26 5.79 5.13 0.53
CA GLU A 26 5.42 3.95 -0.24
C GLU A 26 6.17 2.71 0.23
N LYS A 27 5.48 1.57 0.31
CA LYS A 27 6.07 0.25 0.47
C LYS A 27 5.51 -0.71 -0.56
N SER A 28 6.32 -1.10 -1.54
CA SER A 28 5.95 -2.08 -2.56
C SER A 28 6.00 -3.49 -2.00
N LEU A 29 5.06 -4.34 -2.41
CA LEU A 29 4.95 -5.76 -2.02
C LEU A 29 5.28 -6.70 -3.19
N SER A 30 6.07 -6.22 -4.15
CA SER A 30 6.24 -6.85 -5.46
C SER A 30 7.60 -7.51 -5.68
N ASP A 31 8.54 -7.32 -4.76
CA ASP A 31 9.88 -7.93 -4.82
C ASP A 31 9.86 -9.46 -4.61
N GLY A 32 8.73 -10.00 -4.11
CA GLY A 32 8.52 -11.45 -3.99
C GLY A 32 9.37 -12.12 -2.92
N GLY A 33 10.02 -11.35 -2.04
CA GLY A 33 10.78 -11.88 -0.91
C GLY A 33 9.88 -12.42 0.21
N GLN A 34 10.47 -13.23 1.11
CA GLN A 34 9.77 -13.73 2.31
C GLN A 34 9.24 -12.59 3.22
N SER A 35 9.93 -11.44 3.22
CA SER A 35 9.54 -10.26 3.97
C SER A 35 8.24 -9.64 3.43
N ASP A 36 8.06 -9.62 2.11
CA ASP A 36 6.85 -9.10 1.45
C ASP A 36 5.65 -10.00 1.71
N GLU A 37 5.83 -11.32 1.67
CA GLU A 37 4.74 -12.26 1.96
C GLU A 37 4.26 -12.14 3.42
N SER A 38 5.21 -12.02 4.36
CA SER A 38 4.90 -11.82 5.78
C SER A 38 4.17 -10.49 6.00
N THR A 39 4.62 -9.43 5.33
CA THR A 39 3.98 -8.11 5.37
C THR A 39 2.57 -8.16 4.79
N ALA A 40 2.38 -8.83 3.64
CA ALA A 40 1.08 -8.97 3.01
C ALA A 40 0.09 -9.76 3.89
N LYS A 41 0.55 -10.83 4.56
CA LYS A 41 -0.26 -11.58 5.52
C LYS A 41 -0.70 -10.70 6.69
N GLY A 42 0.24 -9.98 7.32
CA GLY A 42 -0.08 -9.07 8.42
C GLY A 42 -1.06 -7.95 8.01
N LEU A 43 -0.94 -7.44 6.78
CA LEU A 43 -1.90 -6.46 6.25
C LEU A 43 -3.30 -7.05 6.12
N ILE A 44 -3.42 -8.26 5.59
CA ILE A 44 -4.71 -8.94 5.46
C ILE A 44 -5.34 -9.18 6.84
N GLU A 45 -4.56 -9.55 7.84
CA GLU A 45 -5.07 -9.72 9.21
C GLU A 45 -5.58 -8.41 9.81
N LEU A 46 -4.87 -7.30 9.59
CA LEU A 46 -5.24 -5.98 10.09
C LEU A 46 -6.46 -5.37 9.38
N THR A 47 -6.51 -5.49 8.05
CA THR A 47 -7.49 -4.78 7.21
C THR A 47 -8.62 -5.65 6.71
N GLN A 48 -8.47 -6.98 6.82
CA GLN A 48 -9.34 -7.99 6.18
C GLN A 48 -9.38 -7.87 4.65
N CYS A 49 -8.47 -7.09 4.05
CA CYS A 49 -8.39 -6.85 2.61
C CYS A 49 -7.10 -7.46 2.03
N LYS A 50 -7.23 -8.12 0.87
CA LYS A 50 -6.09 -8.70 0.11
C LYS A 50 -5.60 -7.82 -1.03
N THR A 51 -6.37 -6.80 -1.38
CA THR A 51 -6.12 -5.91 -2.51
C THR A 51 -5.23 -4.74 -2.11
N VAL A 52 -4.57 -4.15 -3.10
CA VAL A 52 -3.83 -2.88 -3.00
C VAL A 52 -4.49 -1.86 -3.93
N PRO A 53 -4.36 -0.54 -3.67
CA PRO A 53 -3.59 0.10 -2.60
C PRO A 53 -4.23 -0.06 -1.21
N GLN A 54 -3.39 -0.20 -0.18
CA GLN A 54 -3.81 -0.06 1.23
C GLN A 54 -3.12 1.15 1.85
N ILE A 55 -3.89 2.12 2.32
CA ILE A 55 -3.39 3.40 2.81
C ILE A 55 -3.71 3.48 4.30
N PHE A 56 -2.72 3.88 5.09
CA PHE A 56 -2.88 4.09 6.52
C PHE A 56 -2.57 5.55 6.82
N ILE A 57 -3.44 6.21 7.57
CA ILE A 57 -3.29 7.60 7.98
C ILE A 57 -3.26 7.62 9.51
N CYS A 58 -2.13 8.02 10.10
CA CYS A 58 -1.91 8.02 11.55
C CYS A 58 -2.27 6.67 12.23
N GLY A 59 -1.95 5.55 11.58
CA GLY A 59 -2.23 4.20 12.08
C GLY A 59 -3.66 3.70 11.87
N LYS A 60 -4.54 4.50 11.24
CA LYS A 60 -5.89 4.08 10.85
C LYS A 60 -5.92 3.65 9.39
N TYR A 61 -6.58 2.52 9.12
CA TYR A 61 -6.89 2.01 7.79
C TYR A 61 -8.20 2.61 7.27
#